data_AF-A0A2E7KY21-F1
#
_entry.id   AF-A0A2E7KY21-F1
#
_cell.length_a   1.000
_cell.length_b   1.000
_cell.length_c   1.000
_cell.angle_alpha   90.00
_cell.angle_beta   90.00
_cell.angle_gamma   90.00
#
_symmetry.space_group_name_H-M   'P 1'
#
loop_
_entity.id
_entity.type
_entity.pdbx_description
1 polymer ?
#
loop_
_entity_poly.entity_id
_entity_poly.type
_entity_poly.pdbx_seq_one_letter_code
_entity_poly.pdbx_strand_id
1 'polypeptide(L)'
;MENVDGVLLVDKDPDMTSHDVVSVARKTLGQKKIGHCGTLDPMATGLLILTLGRGTKIQDLLMAEDKEYVGTVRLGEETTTQDKQGELVRSKDVPELDEQAILSVLEDFTGDFHQTPPMVSAIKKDGVPLYKLARQGKEVKREPRLVHVYDYELTSLNLPEFDFRVVCSKGFYVRTYAHEIGMKIGCGAHLSSLRRTKSGKFSAEGAITFDELKNGTRESVVERALSLSEVSKLRGV
;
A
#
# COMPACT_ATOMS: atom_id res chain seq x y z
N MET A 1 22.81 -24.59 3.22
CA MET A 1 21.34 -24.77 3.28
C MET A 1 20.77 -24.53 1.90
N GLU A 2 19.78 -25.31 1.48
CA GLU A 2 19.14 -25.16 0.17
C GLU A 2 18.31 -23.86 0.12
N ASN A 3 18.20 -23.24 -1.05
CA ASN A 3 17.40 -22.03 -1.20
C ASN A 3 15.92 -22.38 -1.29
N VAL A 4 15.07 -21.51 -0.72
CA VAL A 4 13.61 -21.68 -0.78
C VAL A 4 13.10 -20.88 -1.98
N ASP A 5 12.35 -21.53 -2.85
CA ASP A 5 11.78 -20.93 -4.05
C ASP A 5 10.26 -20.83 -3.91
N GLY A 6 9.71 -19.62 -4.07
CA GLY A 6 8.28 -19.45 -3.91
C GLY A 6 7.86 -18.03 -3.57
N VAL A 7 6.74 -17.93 -2.86
CA VAL A 7 6.14 -16.69 -2.37
C VAL A 7 5.81 -16.84 -0.89
N LEU A 8 6.15 -15.83 -0.08
CA LEU A 8 5.75 -15.75 1.31
C LEU A 8 4.79 -14.57 1.48
N LEU A 9 3.62 -14.82 2.06
CA LEU A 9 2.64 -13.78 2.37
C LEU A 9 2.91 -13.29 3.79
N VAL A 10 3.27 -12.02 3.96
CA VAL A 10 3.57 -11.44 5.27
C VAL A 10 2.53 -10.38 5.62
N ASP A 11 1.95 -10.44 6.82
CA ASP A 11 1.18 -9.33 7.39
C ASP A 11 2.17 -8.34 8.02
N LYS A 12 2.37 -7.20 7.34
CA LYS A 12 3.32 -6.17 7.75
C LYS A 12 2.73 -5.35 8.89
N ASP A 13 3.48 -5.22 9.98
CA ASP A 13 3.20 -4.30 11.08
C ASP A 13 3.49 -2.82 10.69
N PRO A 14 2.95 -1.83 11.43
CA PRO A 14 3.24 -0.42 11.15
C PRO A 14 4.70 -0.05 11.46
N ASP A 15 5.07 1.19 11.16
CA ASP A 15 6.35 1.82 11.52
C ASP A 15 7.61 1.15 10.95
N MET A 16 7.47 0.42 9.84
CA MET A 16 8.60 -0.18 9.13
C MET A 16 8.39 -0.13 7.61
N THR A 17 9.49 -0.02 6.87
CA THR A 17 9.44 -0.07 5.41
C THR A 17 9.24 -1.50 4.91
N SER A 18 8.73 -1.65 3.69
CA SER A 18 8.69 -2.97 3.02
C SER A 18 10.09 -3.60 2.87
N HIS A 19 11.15 -2.78 2.79
CA HIS A 19 12.53 -3.26 2.71
C HIS A 19 13.04 -3.81 4.04
N ASP A 20 12.56 -3.30 5.18
CA ASP A 20 12.90 -3.83 6.50
C ASP A 20 12.35 -5.25 6.65
N VAL A 21 11.12 -5.49 6.19
CA VAL A 21 10.52 -6.84 6.14
C VAL A 21 11.37 -7.79 5.29
N VAL A 22 11.81 -7.36 4.11
CA VAL A 22 12.71 -8.15 3.26
C VAL A 22 14.04 -8.44 3.99
N SER A 23 14.60 -7.47 4.71
CA SER A 23 15.84 -7.64 5.47
C SER A 23 15.69 -8.71 6.55
N VAL A 24 14.59 -8.67 7.32
CA VAL A 24 14.26 -9.69 8.32
C VAL A 24 14.08 -11.06 7.65
N ALA A 25 13.30 -11.15 6.57
CA ALA A 25 13.11 -12.42 5.85
C ALA A 25 14.43 -13.03 5.36
N ARG A 26 15.36 -12.19 4.86
CA ARG A 26 16.70 -12.66 4.42
C ARG A 26 17.49 -13.26 5.58
N LYS A 27 17.42 -12.64 6.77
CA LYS A 27 18.07 -13.11 7.98
C LYS A 27 17.44 -14.42 8.45
N THR A 28 16.12 -14.47 8.64
CA THR A 28 15.41 -15.66 9.14
C THR A 28 15.56 -16.85 8.20
N LEU A 29 15.41 -16.64 6.89
CA LEU A 29 15.54 -17.70 5.89
C LEU A 29 16.97 -17.97 5.45
N GLY A 30 17.98 -17.27 5.99
CA GLY A 30 19.39 -17.45 5.60
C GLY A 30 19.64 -17.38 4.09
N GLN A 31 18.86 -16.60 3.33
CA GLN A 31 18.95 -16.50 1.87
C GLN A 31 18.91 -15.04 1.40
N LYS A 32 19.68 -14.70 0.37
CA LYS A 32 19.81 -13.31 -0.11
C LYS A 32 18.75 -12.92 -1.13
N LYS A 33 18.34 -13.85 -1.99
CA LYS A 33 17.49 -13.59 -3.15
C LYS A 33 16.01 -13.50 -2.75
N ILE A 34 15.65 -12.37 -2.16
CA ILE A 34 14.28 -12.03 -1.77
C ILE A 34 13.92 -10.64 -2.32
N GLY A 35 12.73 -10.54 -2.90
CA GLY A 35 12.08 -9.32 -3.38
C GLY A 35 10.68 -9.16 -2.76
N HIS A 36 9.97 -8.08 -3.10
CA HIS A 36 8.59 -7.85 -2.64
C HIS A 36 7.71 -7.32 -3.79
N CYS A 37 6.41 -7.58 -3.72
CA CYS A 37 5.46 -7.18 -4.77
C CYS A 37 4.56 -6.04 -4.28
N GLY A 38 4.94 -4.80 -4.63
CA GLY A 38 4.20 -3.60 -4.29
C GLY A 38 4.52 -3.08 -2.88
N THR A 39 5.18 -1.94 -2.82
CA THR A 39 5.57 -1.27 -1.58
C THR A 39 4.33 -0.87 -0.76
N LEU A 40 4.39 -1.12 0.55
CA LEU A 40 3.56 -0.46 1.55
C LEU A 40 4.35 0.66 2.22
N ASP A 41 3.69 1.79 2.40
CA ASP A 41 4.23 2.92 3.17
C ASP A 41 4.51 2.51 4.62
N PRO A 42 5.42 3.18 5.35
CA PRO A 42 5.82 2.73 6.68
C PRO A 42 4.65 2.61 7.66
N MET A 43 3.74 3.60 7.68
CA MET A 43 2.55 3.56 8.52
C MET A 43 1.50 2.50 8.12
N ALA A 44 1.56 2.01 6.88
CA ALA A 44 0.56 1.09 6.36
C ALA A 44 0.82 -0.33 6.88
N THR A 45 -0.23 -1.10 7.07
CA THR A 45 -0.16 -2.51 7.50
C THR A 45 -0.72 -3.46 6.45
N GLY A 46 -0.71 -4.75 6.73
CA GLY A 46 -1.37 -5.73 5.88
C GLY A 46 -0.43 -6.44 4.92
N LEU A 47 -1.04 -7.03 3.90
CA LEU A 47 -0.38 -7.98 3.02
C LEU A 47 0.81 -7.38 2.29
N LEU A 48 2.00 -7.91 2.55
CA LEU A 48 3.20 -7.73 1.76
C LEU A 48 3.63 -9.09 1.19
N ILE A 49 3.52 -9.22 -0.12
CA ILE A 49 3.95 -10.44 -0.83
C ILE A 49 5.47 -10.38 -1.02
N LEU A 50 6.19 -11.35 -0.45
CA LEU A 50 7.62 -11.54 -0.67
C LEU A 50 7.85 -12.65 -1.70
N THR A 51 8.75 -12.42 -2.65
CA THR A 51 9.19 -13.44 -3.61
C THR A 51 10.52 -14.02 -3.18
N LEU A 52 10.64 -15.34 -3.12
CA LEU A 52 11.81 -16.07 -2.65
C LEU A 52 12.51 -16.80 -3.82
N GLY A 53 13.83 -16.71 -3.91
CA GLY A 53 14.62 -17.50 -4.87
C GLY A 53 14.17 -17.32 -6.32
N ARG A 54 13.77 -18.40 -6.99
CA ARG A 54 13.18 -18.42 -8.34
C ARG A 54 11.86 -17.67 -8.44
N GLY A 55 11.12 -17.51 -7.35
CA GLY A 55 9.89 -16.71 -7.30
C GLY A 55 10.10 -15.23 -7.63
N THR A 56 11.32 -14.71 -7.47
CA THR A 56 11.65 -13.34 -7.92
C THR A 56 11.44 -13.13 -9.43
N LYS A 57 11.41 -14.21 -10.23
CA LYS A 57 11.15 -14.13 -11.68
C LYS A 57 9.69 -13.78 -12.02
N ILE A 58 8.75 -13.97 -11.09
CA ILE A 58 7.33 -13.66 -11.29
C ILE A 58 6.89 -12.40 -10.55
N GLN A 59 7.83 -11.62 -10.01
CA GLN A 59 7.55 -10.43 -9.21
C GLN A 59 6.68 -9.42 -9.97
N ASP A 60 7.00 -9.13 -11.23
CA ASP A 60 6.27 -8.16 -12.05
C ASP A 60 4.81 -8.58 -12.31
N LEU A 61 4.57 -9.89 -12.41
CA LEU A 61 3.21 -10.44 -12.58
C LEU A 61 2.38 -10.19 -11.32
N LEU A 62 2.93 -10.51 -10.14
CA LEU A 62 2.25 -10.32 -8.85
C LEU A 62 2.07 -8.82 -8.52
N MET A 63 3.04 -7.99 -8.91
CA MET A 63 2.95 -6.54 -8.78
C MET A 63 1.84 -5.93 -9.63
N ALA A 64 1.49 -6.57 -10.75
CA ALA A 64 0.50 -6.06 -11.69
C ALA A 64 -0.96 -6.33 -11.27
N GLU A 65 -1.19 -7.25 -10.34
CA GLU A 65 -2.53 -7.59 -9.82
C GLU A 65 -3.25 -6.37 -9.23
N ASP A 66 -4.56 -6.43 -9.09
CA ASP A 66 -5.33 -5.39 -8.37
C ASP A 66 -5.15 -5.52 -6.86
N LYS A 67 -5.44 -4.46 -6.11
CA LYS A 67 -5.25 -4.40 -4.66
C LYS A 67 -6.53 -3.96 -3.97
N GLU A 68 -6.75 -4.49 -2.77
CA GLU A 68 -7.83 -4.06 -1.88
C GLU A 68 -7.21 -3.44 -0.63
N TYR A 69 -7.74 -2.30 -0.24
CA TYR A 69 -7.33 -1.57 0.96
C TYR A 69 -8.54 -1.21 1.80
N VAL A 70 -8.32 -1.17 3.11
CA VAL A 70 -9.17 -0.47 4.07
C VAL A 70 -8.35 0.61 4.75
N GLY A 71 -8.97 1.73 5.12
CA GLY A 71 -8.26 2.82 5.77
C GLY A 71 -9.16 3.91 6.28
N THR A 72 -8.54 4.91 6.89
CA THR A 72 -9.20 6.05 7.51
C THR A 72 -8.66 7.33 6.88
N VAL A 73 -9.57 8.21 6.45
CA VAL A 73 -9.25 9.57 5.99
C VAL A 73 -9.53 10.54 7.13
N ARG A 74 -8.58 11.42 7.41
CA ARG A 74 -8.72 12.54 8.34
C ARG A 74 -8.96 13.82 7.56
N LEU A 75 -10.18 14.36 7.65
CA LEU A 75 -10.59 15.61 7.02
C LEU A 75 -10.10 16.83 7.82
N GLY A 76 -9.96 17.96 7.14
CA GLY A 76 -9.59 19.25 7.75
C GLY A 76 -8.10 19.46 7.99
N GLU A 77 -7.25 18.49 7.64
CA GLU A 77 -5.81 18.53 7.85
C GLU A 77 -5.06 18.04 6.60
N GLU A 78 -4.18 18.88 6.05
CA GLU A 78 -3.29 18.52 4.94
C GLU A 78 -1.86 18.34 5.47
N THR A 79 -1.16 17.27 5.09
CA THR A 79 0.22 16.99 5.51
C THR A 79 1.19 16.92 4.32
N THR A 80 2.48 17.14 4.58
CA THR A 80 3.53 17.14 3.53
C THR A 80 3.65 15.82 2.76
N THR A 81 3.26 14.70 3.37
CA THR A 81 3.34 13.36 2.79
C THR A 81 1.98 12.80 2.37
N GLN A 82 0.89 13.56 2.54
CA GLN A 82 -0.50 13.12 2.33
C GLN A 82 -0.90 11.94 3.24
N ASP A 83 -0.14 11.72 4.31
CA ASP A 83 -0.42 10.75 5.36
C ASP A 83 -0.05 11.31 6.74
N LYS A 84 -0.41 10.60 7.82
CA LYS A 84 -0.14 11.03 9.20
C LYS A 84 1.36 11.11 9.57
N GLN A 85 2.28 10.63 8.74
CA GLN A 85 3.71 10.73 9.02
C GLN A 85 4.31 12.06 8.59
N GLY A 86 3.56 12.86 7.81
CA GLY A 86 3.98 14.17 7.35
C GLY A 86 3.74 15.27 8.38
N GLU A 87 4.39 16.41 8.15
CA GLU A 87 4.15 17.61 8.93
C GLU A 87 2.85 18.28 8.46
N LEU A 88 2.08 18.86 9.39
CA LEU A 88 0.87 19.60 9.09
C LEU A 88 1.23 20.86 8.26
N VAL A 89 0.63 20.98 7.08
CA VAL A 89 0.84 22.12 6.17
C VAL A 89 -0.33 23.09 6.25
N ARG A 90 -1.54 22.57 6.45
CA ARG A 90 -2.76 23.35 6.51
C ARG A 90 -3.78 22.66 7.39
N SER A 91 -4.56 23.47 8.12
CA SER A 91 -5.76 23.01 8.80
C SER A 91 -6.94 23.93 8.50
N LYS A 92 -8.13 23.35 8.42
CA LYS A 92 -9.42 24.02 8.19
C LYS A 92 -10.51 23.28 8.95
N ASP A 93 -11.57 24.02 9.28
CA ASP A 93 -12.78 23.41 9.81
C ASP A 93 -13.40 22.45 8.79
N VAL A 94 -13.82 21.29 9.29
CA VAL A 94 -14.55 20.30 8.49
C VAL A 94 -16.00 20.75 8.40
N PRO A 95 -16.58 20.88 7.19
CA PRO A 95 -17.98 21.23 7.05
C PRO A 95 -18.87 20.13 7.66
N GLU A 96 -20.14 20.46 7.93
CA GLU A 96 -21.12 19.43 8.23
C GLU A 96 -21.29 18.53 6.99
N LEU A 97 -21.08 17.24 7.18
CA LEU A 97 -21.14 16.22 6.12
C LEU A 97 -21.93 15.03 6.63
N ASP A 98 -22.85 14.55 5.80
CA ASP A 98 -23.49 13.26 5.98
C ASP A 98 -22.84 12.21 5.07
N GLU A 99 -23.27 10.96 5.20
CA GLU A 99 -22.75 9.84 4.40
C GLU A 99 -22.97 10.07 2.91
N GLN A 100 -24.11 10.66 2.53
CA GLN A 100 -24.46 10.89 1.13
C GLN A 100 -23.52 11.90 0.46
N ALA A 101 -23.12 12.95 1.18
CA ALA A 101 -22.15 13.92 0.71
C ALA A 101 -20.78 13.28 0.46
N ILE A 102 -20.32 12.40 1.35
CA ILE A 102 -19.07 11.66 1.17
C ILE A 102 -19.17 10.69 -0.02
N LEU A 103 -20.25 9.91 -0.10
CA LEU A 103 -20.48 8.95 -1.18
C LEU A 103 -20.50 9.63 -2.56
N SER A 104 -21.13 10.80 -2.66
CA SER A 104 -21.14 11.59 -3.91
C SER A 104 -19.74 12.03 -4.33
N VAL A 105 -18.85 12.34 -3.38
CA VAL A 105 -17.46 12.68 -3.69
C VAL A 105 -16.68 11.42 -4.11
N LEU A 106 -16.87 10.28 -3.43
CA LEU A 106 -16.19 9.04 -3.79
C LEU A 106 -16.58 8.54 -5.20
N GLU A 107 -17.82 8.79 -5.63
CA GLU A 107 -18.29 8.46 -6.97
C GLU A 107 -17.48 9.18 -8.07
N ASP A 108 -17.08 10.44 -7.85
CA ASP A 108 -16.21 11.19 -8.78
C ASP A 108 -14.81 10.57 -8.95
N PHE A 109 -14.39 9.72 -8.01
CA PHE A 109 -13.09 9.03 -8.04
C PHE A 109 -13.23 7.52 -8.27
N THR A 110 -14.29 7.11 -8.96
CA THR A 110 -14.55 5.71 -9.34
C THR A 110 -14.38 5.50 -10.84
N GLY A 111 -13.93 4.32 -11.25
CA GLY A 111 -13.60 4.02 -12.64
C GLY A 111 -12.22 4.56 -13.05
N ASP A 112 -12.06 4.90 -14.34
CA ASP A 112 -10.79 5.36 -14.91
C ASP A 112 -10.56 6.86 -14.69
N PHE A 113 -9.44 7.21 -14.08
CA PHE A 113 -9.00 8.60 -13.97
C PHE A 113 -7.48 8.73 -13.89
N HIS A 114 -6.98 9.97 -13.93
CA HIS A 114 -5.55 10.25 -13.84
C HIS A 114 -5.17 10.72 -12.45
N GLN A 115 -4.23 10.02 -11.83
CA GLN A 115 -3.68 10.41 -10.53
C GLN A 115 -2.24 10.91 -10.70
N THR A 116 -1.92 12.05 -10.08
CA THR A 116 -0.54 12.51 -9.98
C THR A 116 0.13 11.84 -8.79
N PRO A 117 1.17 10.99 -8.98
CA PRO A 117 1.83 10.33 -7.86
C PRO A 117 2.37 11.34 -6.83
N PRO A 118 2.43 11.03 -5.53
CA PRO A 118 2.97 11.93 -4.53
C PRO A 118 4.50 12.08 -4.69
N MET A 119 5.04 13.21 -4.19
CA MET A 119 6.48 13.45 -4.17
C MET A 119 7.22 12.40 -3.33
N VAL A 120 6.61 11.94 -2.24
CA VAL A 120 7.13 10.84 -1.41
C VAL A 120 6.69 9.50 -1.99
N SER A 121 7.32 9.09 -3.10
CA SER A 121 7.06 7.82 -3.78
C SER A 121 8.35 7.14 -4.27
N ALA A 122 8.24 5.84 -4.58
CA ALA A 122 9.36 5.03 -5.09
C ALA A 122 9.64 5.22 -6.59
N ILE A 123 8.85 6.05 -7.30
CA ILE A 123 9.08 6.37 -8.71
C ILE A 123 10.47 6.99 -8.85
N LYS A 124 11.17 6.67 -9.94
CA LYS A 124 12.49 7.25 -10.24
C LYS A 124 12.36 8.32 -11.31
N LYS A 125 13.05 9.45 -11.11
CA LYS A 125 13.35 10.44 -12.14
C LYS A 125 14.87 10.46 -12.33
N ASP A 126 15.32 10.28 -13.56
CA ASP A 126 16.76 10.24 -13.91
C ASP A 126 17.55 9.26 -13.02
N GLY A 127 16.96 8.10 -12.73
CA GLY A 127 17.55 7.06 -11.88
C GLY A 127 17.43 7.27 -10.37
N VAL A 128 16.98 8.44 -9.91
CA VAL A 128 16.86 8.79 -8.48
C VAL A 128 15.39 8.65 -8.01
N PRO A 129 15.11 7.90 -6.92
CA PRO A 129 13.77 7.84 -6.35
C PRO A 129 13.24 9.19 -5.84
N LEU A 130 11.97 9.50 -6.10
CA LEU A 130 11.35 10.78 -5.74
C LEU A 130 11.36 11.05 -4.23
N TYR A 131 11.17 10.03 -3.39
CA TYR A 131 11.26 10.21 -1.93
C TYR A 131 12.62 10.75 -1.46
N LYS A 132 13.71 10.48 -2.19
CA LYS A 132 15.02 11.05 -1.87
C LYS A 132 15.09 12.53 -2.22
N LEU A 133 14.45 12.94 -3.31
CA LEU A 133 14.37 14.34 -3.74
C LEU A 133 13.46 15.15 -2.82
N ALA A 134 12.31 14.58 -2.40
CA ALA A 134 11.40 15.20 -1.46
C ALA A 134 12.08 15.52 -0.11
N ARG A 135 12.90 14.60 0.41
CA ARG A 135 13.72 14.84 1.63
C ARG A 135 14.77 15.95 1.48
N GLN A 136 15.12 16.32 0.25
CA GLN A 136 16.00 17.45 -0.03
C GLN A 136 15.23 18.76 -0.27
N GLY A 137 13.90 18.76 -0.06
CA GLY A 137 13.04 19.90 -0.37
C GLY A 137 12.89 20.19 -1.86
N LYS A 138 13.27 19.24 -2.74
CA LYS A 138 13.18 19.41 -4.19
C LYS A 138 11.83 18.93 -4.69
N GLU A 139 11.07 19.84 -5.26
CA GLU A 139 9.84 19.50 -5.97
C GLU A 139 10.13 19.18 -7.44
N VAL A 140 9.40 18.20 -7.97
CA VAL A 140 9.57 17.69 -9.31
C VAL A 140 8.20 17.52 -9.94
N LYS A 141 8.03 18.05 -11.17
CA LYS A 141 6.84 17.77 -11.97
C LYS A 141 6.75 16.26 -12.26
N ARG A 142 5.60 15.67 -11.93
CA ARG A 142 5.28 14.25 -12.10
C ARG A 142 4.14 14.16 -13.09
N GLU A 143 4.28 13.31 -14.09
CA GLU A 143 3.22 13.08 -15.06
C GLU A 143 2.09 12.26 -14.41
N PRO A 144 0.81 12.66 -14.56
CA PRO A 144 -0.32 11.87 -14.11
C PRO A 144 -0.34 10.49 -14.78
N ARG A 145 -0.84 9.49 -14.07
CA ARG A 145 -0.93 8.11 -14.56
C ARG A 145 -2.38 7.65 -14.50
N LEU A 146 -2.80 6.92 -15.53
CA LEU A 146 -4.08 6.26 -15.53
C LEU A 146 -4.13 5.23 -14.40
N VAL A 147 -5.17 5.33 -13.58
CA VAL A 147 -5.52 4.41 -12.51
C VAL A 147 -7.00 4.08 -12.62
N HIS A 148 -7.39 2.96 -12.03
CA HIS A 148 -8.77 2.52 -11.99
C HIS A 148 -9.18 2.18 -10.56
N VAL A 149 -10.35 2.66 -10.14
CA VAL A 149 -11.04 2.21 -8.92
C VAL A 149 -12.21 1.33 -9.35
N TYR A 150 -12.12 0.04 -9.05
CA TYR A 150 -13.12 -0.95 -9.45
C TYR A 150 -14.34 -0.93 -8.53
N ASP A 151 -14.11 -0.66 -7.25
CA ASP A 151 -15.11 -0.74 -6.21
C ASP A 151 -14.68 0.09 -5.00
N TYR A 152 -15.64 0.67 -4.30
CA TYR A 152 -15.42 1.47 -3.10
C TYR A 152 -16.59 1.32 -2.13
N GLU A 153 -16.32 1.58 -0.86
CA GLU A 153 -17.33 1.54 0.19
C GLU A 153 -16.98 2.55 1.28
N LEU A 154 -17.97 3.31 1.74
CA LEU A 154 -17.89 4.08 2.97
C LEU A 154 -18.32 3.15 4.11
N THR A 155 -17.39 2.80 5.00
CA THR A 155 -17.66 1.81 6.06
C THR A 155 -18.02 2.45 7.39
N SER A 156 -17.68 3.73 7.59
CA SER A 156 -17.96 4.47 8.81
C SER A 156 -17.79 5.98 8.58
N LEU A 157 -18.63 6.81 9.19
CA LEU A 157 -18.48 8.26 9.20
C LEU A 157 -18.54 8.78 10.64
N ASN A 158 -17.40 9.22 11.16
CA ASN A 158 -17.26 9.80 12.50
C ASN A 158 -16.39 11.05 12.40
N LEU A 159 -17.00 12.17 11.98
CA LEU A 159 -16.27 13.40 11.70
C LEU A 159 -15.33 13.80 12.85
N PRO A 160 -14.10 14.25 12.55
CA PRO A 160 -13.60 14.59 11.21
C PRO A 160 -12.97 13.41 10.45
N GLU A 161 -13.27 12.16 10.82
CA GLU A 161 -12.76 10.97 10.14
C GLU A 161 -13.86 10.17 9.45
N PHE A 162 -13.48 9.47 8.38
CA PHE A 162 -14.31 8.43 7.80
C PHE A 162 -13.45 7.23 7.38
N ASP A 163 -14.03 6.04 7.47
CA ASP A 163 -13.38 4.80 7.06
C ASP A 163 -13.92 4.35 5.71
N PHE A 164 -13.04 3.74 4.92
CA PHE A 164 -13.39 3.26 3.59
C PHE A 164 -12.75 1.91 3.27
N ARG A 165 -13.33 1.24 2.28
CA ARG A 165 -12.70 0.17 1.51
C ARG A 165 -12.56 0.61 0.06
N VAL A 166 -11.47 0.24 -0.59
CA VAL A 166 -11.26 0.50 -2.03
C VAL A 166 -10.57 -0.68 -2.71
N VAL A 167 -11.04 -1.05 -3.90
CA VAL A 167 -10.40 -1.99 -4.82
C VAL A 167 -9.87 -1.20 -6.01
N CYS A 168 -8.57 -1.27 -6.25
CA CYS A 168 -7.92 -0.41 -7.23
C CYS A 168 -6.82 -1.13 -8.03
N SER A 169 -6.53 -0.56 -9.19
CA SER A 169 -5.48 -1.05 -10.08
C SER A 169 -4.08 -0.84 -9.50
N LYS A 170 -3.09 -1.52 -10.09
CA LYS A 170 -1.68 -1.24 -9.79
C LYS A 170 -1.33 0.24 -9.98
N GLY A 171 -0.43 0.75 -9.14
CA GLY A 171 0.07 2.12 -9.25
C GLY A 171 -0.85 3.20 -8.66
N PHE A 172 -2.01 2.82 -8.13
CA PHE A 172 -2.89 3.69 -7.36
C PHE A 172 -2.27 4.08 -6.00
N TYR A 173 -2.29 5.37 -5.69
CA TYR A 173 -1.81 5.93 -4.43
C TYR A 173 -3.01 6.31 -3.55
N VAL A 174 -3.28 5.50 -2.53
CA VAL A 174 -4.38 5.73 -1.58
C VAL A 174 -4.21 7.04 -0.81
N ARG A 175 -2.97 7.47 -0.56
CA ARG A 175 -2.68 8.78 0.07
C ARG A 175 -3.12 9.95 -0.79
N THR A 176 -2.85 9.89 -2.09
CA THR A 176 -3.30 10.92 -3.04
C THR A 176 -4.81 10.88 -3.20
N TYR A 177 -5.43 9.70 -3.19
CA TYR A 177 -6.88 9.55 -3.17
C TYR A 177 -7.53 10.26 -1.97
N ALA A 178 -7.04 9.98 -0.75
CA ALA A 178 -7.51 10.67 0.46
C ALA A 178 -7.35 12.19 0.37
N HIS A 179 -6.19 12.65 -0.09
CA HIS A 179 -5.92 14.08 -0.27
C HIS A 179 -6.87 14.73 -1.28
N GLU A 180 -7.06 14.13 -2.46
CA GLU A 180 -7.94 14.65 -3.51
C GLU A 180 -9.42 14.70 -3.08
N ILE A 181 -9.89 13.72 -2.31
CA ILE A 181 -11.22 13.74 -1.68
C ILE A 181 -11.36 14.96 -0.75
N GLY A 182 -10.40 15.17 0.15
CA GLY A 182 -10.41 16.34 1.04
C GLY A 182 -10.37 17.67 0.28
N MET A 183 -9.61 17.73 -0.81
CA MET A 183 -9.56 18.91 -1.68
C MET A 183 -10.89 19.17 -2.38
N LYS A 184 -11.57 18.12 -2.85
CA LYS A 184 -12.89 18.20 -3.49
C LYS A 184 -13.96 18.67 -2.49
N ILE A 185 -13.91 18.19 -1.25
CA ILE A 185 -14.78 18.67 -0.16
C ILE A 185 -14.45 20.12 0.24
N GLY A 186 -13.19 20.55 0.06
CA GLY A 186 -12.74 21.92 0.29
C GLY A 186 -12.11 22.17 1.67
N CYS A 187 -12.06 21.15 2.54
CA CYS A 187 -11.42 21.20 3.86
C CYS A 187 -9.98 20.64 3.87
N GLY A 188 -9.56 19.93 2.81
CA GLY A 188 -8.29 19.21 2.79
C GLY A 188 -8.35 17.92 3.61
N ALA A 189 -7.41 17.01 3.38
CA ALA A 189 -7.33 15.75 4.09
C ALA A 189 -5.97 15.06 3.94
N HIS A 190 -5.75 14.07 4.80
CA HIS A 190 -4.67 13.10 4.68
C HIS A 190 -5.14 11.70 5.10
N LEU A 191 -4.36 10.67 4.75
CA LEU A 191 -4.61 9.30 5.15
C LEU A 191 -4.05 9.03 6.55
N SER A 192 -4.91 8.73 7.53
CA SER A 192 -4.51 8.50 8.93
C SER A 192 -4.27 7.02 9.25
N SER A 193 -4.92 6.12 8.51
CA SER A 193 -4.71 4.67 8.61
C SER A 193 -4.79 4.00 7.24
N LEU A 194 -4.03 2.92 7.05
CA LEU A 194 -4.11 2.11 5.83
C LEU A 194 -3.71 0.66 6.10
N ARG A 195 -4.53 -0.26 5.63
CA ARG A 195 -4.24 -1.70 5.62
C ARG A 195 -4.52 -2.27 4.23
N ARG A 196 -3.54 -2.92 3.62
CA ARG A 196 -3.77 -3.72 2.40
C ARG A 196 -4.31 -5.09 2.79
N THR A 197 -5.57 -5.35 2.51
CA THR A 197 -6.22 -6.63 2.82
C THR A 197 -5.94 -7.67 1.76
N LYS A 198 -5.83 -7.28 0.48
CA LYS A 198 -5.59 -8.22 -0.64
C LYS A 198 -4.66 -7.66 -1.71
N SER A 199 -4.05 -8.57 -2.47
CA SER A 199 -3.34 -8.29 -3.71
C SER A 199 -3.56 -9.47 -4.66
N GLY A 200 -4.35 -9.26 -5.72
CA GLY A 200 -4.85 -10.33 -6.58
C GLY A 200 -5.66 -11.34 -5.77
N LYS A 201 -5.29 -12.62 -5.88
CA LYS A 201 -5.92 -13.73 -5.15
C LYS A 201 -5.33 -13.98 -3.76
N PHE A 202 -4.35 -13.19 -3.34
CA PHE A 202 -3.70 -13.32 -2.04
C PHE A 202 -4.35 -12.40 -1.01
N SER A 203 -4.53 -12.91 0.21
CA SER A 203 -5.10 -12.18 1.35
C SER A 203 -4.06 -11.99 2.47
N ALA A 204 -4.22 -10.92 3.24
CA ALA A 204 -3.52 -10.75 4.53
C ALA A 204 -3.99 -11.77 5.56
N GLU A 205 -5.24 -12.25 5.43
CA GLU A 205 -5.76 -13.33 6.26
C GLU A 205 -4.95 -14.62 6.02
N GLY A 206 -4.46 -15.20 7.11
CA GLY A 206 -3.60 -16.39 7.05
C GLY A 206 -2.14 -16.13 6.65
N ALA A 207 -1.76 -14.87 6.36
CA ALA A 207 -0.37 -14.49 6.17
C ALA A 207 0.44 -14.71 7.47
N ILE A 208 1.75 -14.92 7.35
CA ILE A 208 2.63 -14.96 8.53
C ILE A 208 2.73 -13.54 9.10
N THR A 209 2.60 -13.38 10.41
CA THR A 209 2.78 -12.04 11.02
C THR A 209 4.24 -11.62 10.93
N PHE A 210 4.50 -10.31 11.02
CA PHE A 210 5.89 -9.84 11.06
C PHE A 210 6.65 -10.38 12.28
N ASP A 211 5.99 -10.51 13.44
CA ASP A 211 6.60 -11.09 14.63
C ASP A 211 6.96 -12.56 14.45
N GLU A 212 6.05 -13.37 13.90
CA GLU A 212 6.30 -14.76 13.53
C GLU A 212 7.47 -14.90 12.55
N LEU A 213 7.57 -14.01 11.56
CA LEU A 213 8.70 -13.97 10.62
C LEU A 213 10.02 -13.60 11.31
N LYS A 214 9.99 -12.67 12.25
CA LYS A 214 11.18 -12.13 12.92
C LYS A 214 11.75 -13.09 13.96
N ASN A 215 10.87 -13.73 14.73
CA ASN A 215 11.22 -14.56 15.88
C ASN A 215 11.09 -16.07 15.60
N GLY A 216 10.47 -16.46 14.49
CA GLY A 216 10.33 -17.86 14.08
C GLY A 216 11.64 -18.51 13.64
N THR A 217 11.64 -19.84 13.58
CA THR A 217 12.74 -20.60 13.00
C THR A 217 12.66 -20.54 11.49
N ARG A 218 13.76 -20.91 10.80
CA ARG A 218 13.74 -21.03 9.35
C ARG A 218 12.65 -22.01 8.92
N GLU A 219 12.59 -23.17 9.58
CA GLU A 219 11.70 -24.27 9.25
C GLU A 219 10.24 -23.82 9.32
N SER A 220 9.85 -23.12 10.41
CA SER A 220 8.47 -22.63 10.56
C SER A 220 8.09 -21.59 9.51
N VAL A 221 9.02 -20.73 9.07
CA VAL A 221 8.76 -19.76 8.00
C VAL A 221 8.68 -20.43 6.63
N VAL A 222 9.50 -21.46 6.38
CA VAL A 222 9.47 -22.22 5.12
C VAL A 222 8.15 -22.97 4.95
N GLU A 223 7.60 -23.53 6.02
CA GLU A 223 6.29 -24.19 6.00
C GLU A 223 5.13 -23.25 5.61
N ARG A 224 5.30 -21.93 5.83
CA ARG A 224 4.33 -20.90 5.44
C ARG A 224 4.54 -20.37 4.02
N ALA A 225 5.62 -20.76 3.34
CA ALA A 225 5.90 -20.30 1.98
C ALA A 225 5.11 -21.14 0.95
N LEU A 226 4.48 -20.45 0.01
CA LEU A 226 3.81 -21.05 -1.13
C LEU A 226 4.84 -21.42 -2.20
N SER A 227 4.79 -22.67 -2.67
CA SER A 227 5.56 -23.10 -3.84
C SER A 227 5.10 -22.39 -5.11
N LEU A 228 5.94 -22.38 -6.13
CA LEU A 228 5.58 -21.79 -7.43
C LEU A 228 4.38 -22.49 -8.08
N SER A 229 4.18 -23.79 -7.81
CA SER A 229 3.02 -24.54 -8.30
C SER A 229 1.73 -24.06 -7.64
N GLU A 230 1.74 -23.85 -6.32
CA GLU A 230 0.59 -23.30 -5.58
C GLU A 230 0.26 -21.88 -6.03
N VAL A 231 1.28 -21.04 -6.23
CA VAL A 231 1.11 -19.68 -6.75
C VAL A 231 0.48 -19.68 -8.15
N SER A 232 0.89 -20.59 -9.04
CA SER A 232 0.29 -20.74 -10.37
C SER A 232 -1.19 -21.10 -10.29
N LYS A 233 -1.51 -22.15 -9.50
CA LYS A 233 -2.88 -22.60 -9.27
C LYS A 233 -3.77 -21.50 -8.70
N LEU A 234 -3.30 -20.76 -7.70
CA LEU A 234 -4.04 -19.65 -7.08
C LEU A 234 -4.33 -18.52 -8.07
N ARG A 235 -3.43 -18.29 -9.03
CA ARG A 235 -3.63 -17.28 -10.08
C ARG A 235 -4.49 -17.78 -11.25
N GLY A 236 -4.87 -19.06 -11.26
CA GLY A 236 -5.67 -19.65 -12.32
C GLY A 236 -4.90 -19.85 -13.63
N VAL A 237 -3.58 -20.08 -13.55
CA VAL A 237 -2.68 -20.32 -14.70
C VAL A 237 -1.96 -21.65 -14.54
#